data_AF-A0A816D7C3-F1
#
_entry.id   AF-A0A816D7C3-F1
#
_cell.length_a   1.000
_cell.length_b   1.000
_cell.length_c   1.000
_cell.angle_alpha   90.00
_cell.angle_beta   90.00
_cell.angle_gamma   90.00
#
_symmetry.space_group_name_H-M   'P 1'
#
loop_
_entity.id
_entity.type
_entity.pdbx_description
1 polymer ?
#
loop_
_entity_poly.entity_id
_entity_poly.type
_entity_poly.pdbx_seq_one_letter_code
_entity_poly.pdbx_strand_id
1 'polypeptide(L)'
;MWSEWSSYMNAICHRPGTQIRTRTYADKRAAMATHCTEHLEQQQQCTLEYIPKAVHRPPYPCCACDEAKFQFTFQGLWSKQSYPKDWLPEHLHWFDIIGAVHNEEYSLWNYGGIASDGLKQVAEWGAIGTMQKEIKNHTKFGVIRNLMIVPGL
;
A
#
# COMPACT_ATOMS: atom_id res chain seq x y z
N MET A 1 12.06 -29.57 26.77
CA MET A 1 13.11 -28.83 26.03
C MET A 1 12.44 -27.60 25.40
N TRP A 2 13.11 -26.45 25.32
CA TRP A 2 12.52 -25.25 24.67
C TRP A 2 12.50 -25.45 23.15
N SER A 3 11.45 -24.96 22.49
CA SER A 3 11.41 -24.82 21.04
C SER A 3 12.28 -23.66 20.57
N GLU A 4 12.57 -23.66 19.27
CA GLU A 4 13.10 -22.48 18.58
C GLU A 4 12.14 -21.29 18.71
N TRP A 5 12.68 -20.07 18.61
CA TRP A 5 11.87 -18.85 18.62
C TRP A 5 10.98 -18.75 17.37
N SER A 6 9.81 -18.13 17.53
CA SER A 6 8.92 -17.84 16.41
C SER A 6 9.63 -17.01 15.32
N SER A 7 9.54 -17.48 14.07
CA SER A 7 10.13 -16.80 12.90
C SER A 7 9.44 -15.46 12.58
N TYR A 8 8.18 -15.34 12.97
CA TYR A 8 7.37 -14.14 12.86
C TYR A 8 7.55 -13.27 14.10
N MET A 9 7.99 -12.04 13.86
CA MET A 9 8.09 -10.97 14.83
C MET A 9 6.98 -9.97 14.51
N ASN A 10 6.13 -9.59 15.48
CA ASN A 10 5.16 -8.50 15.30
C ASN A 10 5.84 -7.11 15.34
N ALA A 11 7.13 -7.04 15.02
CA ALA A 11 7.86 -5.78 15.00
C ALA A 11 7.52 -5.01 13.72
N ILE A 12 7.08 -3.79 13.93
CA ILE A 12 7.06 -2.76 12.90
C ILE A 12 8.43 -2.08 13.00
N CYS A 13 9.06 -1.75 11.88
CA CYS A 13 10.43 -1.25 11.86
C CYS A 13 10.66 -0.10 12.88
N HIS A 14 11.77 -0.18 13.61
CA HIS A 14 12.13 0.66 14.77
C HIS A 14 11.21 0.58 16.00
N ARG A 15 10.14 -0.23 15.99
CA ARG A 15 9.40 -0.59 17.20
C ARG A 15 9.84 -1.97 17.69
N PRO A 16 10.09 -2.13 19.00
CA PRO A 16 10.31 -3.44 19.56
C PRO A 16 9.06 -4.31 19.36
N GLY A 17 9.23 -5.46 18.73
CA GLY A 17 8.24 -6.52 18.70
C GLY A 17 8.51 -7.55 19.79
N THR A 18 7.69 -8.60 19.81
CA THR A 18 7.82 -9.73 20.72
C THR A 18 7.91 -11.03 19.93
N GLN A 19 8.88 -11.87 20.28
CA GLN A 19 8.94 -13.27 19.86
C GLN A 19 8.54 -14.18 21.01
N ILE A 20 7.99 -15.35 20.69
CA ILE A 20 7.53 -16.33 21.67
C ILE A 20 8.17 -17.69 21.38
N ARG A 21 8.53 -18.42 22.42
CA ARG A 21 8.87 -19.86 22.34
C ARG A 21 8.15 -20.64 23.42
N THR A 22 7.88 -21.90 23.15
CA THR A 22 7.19 -22.81 24.08
C THR A 22 8.14 -23.89 24.60
N ARG A 23 7.91 -24.39 25.82
CA ARG A 23 8.63 -25.55 26.36
C ARG A 23 7.70 -26.73 26.56
N THR A 24 8.12 -27.92 26.16
CA THR A 24 7.42 -29.14 26.59
C THR A 24 7.71 -29.46 28.05
N TYR A 25 6.72 -30.02 28.75
CA TYR A 25 6.93 -30.63 30.08
C TYR A 25 8.07 -31.65 30.04
N ALA A 26 8.85 -31.68 31.13
CA ALA A 26 9.92 -32.67 31.29
C ALA A 26 9.34 -34.10 31.36
N ASP A 27 8.20 -34.26 32.06
CA ASP A 27 7.38 -35.47 32.05
C ASP A 27 5.92 -35.09 31.76
N LYS A 28 5.45 -35.46 30.56
CA LYS A 28 4.06 -35.19 30.13
C LYS A 28 3.05 -36.01 30.93
N ARG A 29 3.39 -37.23 31.35
CA ARG A 29 2.45 -38.12 32.08
C ARG A 29 2.23 -37.61 33.49
N ALA A 30 3.31 -37.23 34.18
CA ALA A 30 3.21 -36.61 35.50
C ALA A 30 2.39 -35.31 35.46
N ALA A 31 2.65 -34.44 34.48
CA ALA A 31 1.91 -33.17 34.31
C ALA A 31 0.41 -33.38 34.07
N MET A 32 0.03 -34.36 33.23
CA MET A 32 -1.38 -34.69 32.98
C MET A 32 -2.05 -35.32 34.21
N ALA A 33 -1.34 -36.16 34.97
CA ALA A 33 -1.84 -36.75 36.21
C ALA A 33 -2.14 -35.70 37.30
N THR A 34 -1.36 -34.61 37.34
CA THR A 34 -1.57 -33.48 38.26
C THR A 34 -2.46 -32.37 37.69
N HIS A 35 -3.11 -32.58 36.54
CA HIS A 35 -3.94 -31.57 35.85
C HIS A 35 -3.19 -30.24 35.58
N CYS A 36 -1.89 -30.30 35.35
CA CYS A 36 -1.09 -29.13 35.00
C CYS A 36 -1.31 -28.80 33.51
N THR A 37 -2.11 -27.77 33.23
CA THR A 37 -2.46 -27.32 31.88
C THR A 37 -1.75 -26.03 31.47
N GLU A 38 -0.84 -25.52 32.31
CA GLU A 38 -0.11 -24.27 32.03
C GLU A 38 0.84 -24.41 30.85
N HIS A 39 0.58 -23.66 29.78
CA HIS A 39 1.50 -23.58 28.67
C HIS A 39 2.72 -22.73 29.08
N LEU A 40 3.89 -23.38 29.15
CA LEU A 40 5.14 -22.70 29.45
C LEU A 40 5.62 -21.94 28.21
N GLU A 41 5.30 -20.65 28.17
CA GLU A 41 5.70 -19.71 27.14
C GLU A 41 6.74 -18.72 27.66
N GLN A 42 7.71 -18.39 26.82
CA GLN A 42 8.66 -17.31 27.09
C GLN A 42 8.57 -16.27 25.98
N GLN A 43 8.52 -15.01 26.39
CA GLN A 43 8.51 -13.86 25.50
C GLN A 43 9.86 -13.15 25.54
N GLN A 44 10.33 -12.67 24.40
CA GLN A 44 11.52 -11.83 24.29
C GLN A 44 11.25 -10.63 23.38
N GLN A 45 11.73 -9.46 23.81
CA GLN A 45 11.67 -8.22 23.04
C GLN A 45 12.76 -8.21 21.97
N CYS A 46 12.40 -7.74 20.79
CA CYS A 46 13.26 -7.87 19.62
C CYS A 46 13.00 -6.74 18.61
N THR A 47 14.03 -6.32 17.89
CA THR A 47 14.01 -5.14 17.02
C THR A 47 14.46 -5.52 15.62
N LEU A 48 13.70 -5.11 14.59
CA LEU A 48 14.15 -5.22 13.20
C LEU A 48 15.13 -4.09 12.92
N GLU A 49 16.43 -4.39 12.97
CA GLU A 49 17.50 -3.42 12.67
C GLU A 49 17.68 -3.20 11.16
N TYR A 50 17.20 -4.12 10.31
CA TYR A 50 17.34 -4.04 8.86
C TYR A 50 16.36 -4.99 8.16
N ILE A 51 15.59 -4.48 7.19
CA ILE A 51 14.89 -5.34 6.23
C ILE A 51 15.87 -5.63 5.09
N PRO A 52 16.28 -6.88 4.84
CA PRO A 52 17.01 -7.22 3.63
C PRO A 52 16.16 -6.82 2.41
N LYS A 53 16.72 -6.04 1.48
CA LYS A 53 16.08 -5.53 0.25
C LYS A 53 15.40 -6.58 -0.65
N ALA A 54 15.44 -7.87 -0.31
CA ALA A 54 15.10 -8.97 -1.19
C ALA A 54 13.75 -9.65 -0.92
N VAL A 55 12.90 -9.16 0.00
CA VAL A 55 11.58 -9.78 0.24
C VAL A 55 10.47 -8.72 0.24
N HIS A 56 10.25 -8.12 -0.94
CA HIS A 56 9.03 -7.34 -1.24
C HIS A 56 8.23 -8.04 -2.33
N ARG A 57 7.76 -9.25 -2.02
CA ARG A 57 6.61 -9.84 -2.69
C ARG A 57 5.58 -10.16 -1.61
N PRO A 58 4.30 -9.74 -1.73
CA PRO A 58 3.31 -9.96 -0.69
C PRO A 58 3.18 -11.46 -0.37
N PRO A 59 2.95 -11.77 0.92
CA PRO A 59 1.75 -11.29 1.62
C PRO A 59 1.99 -10.23 2.72
N TYR A 60 3.15 -9.59 2.81
CA TYR A 60 3.45 -8.72 3.95
C TYR A 60 3.05 -7.24 3.75
N PRO A 61 2.49 -6.58 4.77
CA PRO A 61 2.15 -5.15 4.76
C PRO A 61 3.38 -4.26 4.63
N CYS A 62 3.20 -3.05 4.10
CA CYS A 62 4.26 -2.04 3.98
C CYS A 62 5.01 -1.83 5.30
N CYS A 63 6.34 -1.88 5.26
CA CYS A 63 7.22 -1.78 6.42
C CYS A 63 8.17 -0.57 6.37
N ALA A 64 7.91 0.38 5.46
CA ALA A 64 8.64 1.64 5.41
C ALA A 64 8.32 2.49 6.65
N CYS A 65 9.36 3.03 7.29
CA CYS A 65 9.21 3.90 8.47
C CYS A 65 8.99 5.36 8.12
N ASP A 66 9.61 5.78 7.02
CA ASP A 66 9.72 7.18 6.64
C ASP A 66 8.89 7.48 5.40
N GLU A 67 8.62 8.77 5.23
CA GLU A 67 7.97 9.27 4.04
C GLU A 67 8.98 9.52 2.92
N ALA A 68 8.64 9.09 1.72
CA ALA A 68 9.38 9.42 0.52
C ALA A 68 8.64 10.51 -0.26
N LYS A 69 9.41 11.47 -0.79
CA LYS A 69 8.91 12.48 -1.74
C LYS A 69 9.29 12.05 -3.14
N PHE A 70 8.33 12.13 -4.06
CA PHE A 70 8.54 11.78 -5.46
C PHE A 70 8.22 12.99 -6.34
N GLN A 71 8.96 13.12 -7.43
CA GLN A 71 8.62 14.01 -8.52
C GLN A 71 7.95 13.19 -9.62
N PHE A 72 6.73 13.57 -9.97
CA PHE A 72 6.01 12.98 -11.10
C PHE A 72 6.17 13.90 -12.32
N THR A 73 6.43 13.32 -13.48
CA THR A 73 6.57 14.05 -14.75
C THR A 73 5.81 13.28 -15.81
N PHE A 74 4.87 13.96 -16.46
CA PHE A 74 4.14 13.42 -17.58
C PHE A 74 4.79 13.87 -18.90
N GLN A 75 5.01 12.93 -19.81
CA GLN A 75 5.55 13.18 -21.13
C GLN A 75 4.58 12.63 -22.18
N GLY A 76 3.92 13.53 -22.92
CA GLY A 76 3.09 13.15 -24.05
C GLY A 76 3.97 12.67 -25.22
N LEU A 77 3.80 11.40 -25.63
CA LEU A 77 4.49 10.81 -26.80
C LEU A 77 3.62 10.75 -28.05
N TRP A 78 2.39 11.28 -27.97
CA TRP A 78 1.49 11.33 -29.10
C TRP A 78 1.97 12.40 -30.08
N SER A 79 2.38 11.97 -31.27
CA SER A 79 2.93 12.84 -32.31
C SER A 79 2.41 12.43 -33.68
N LYS A 80 2.50 13.33 -34.66
CA LYS A 80 2.16 13.03 -36.06
C LYS A 80 2.98 11.85 -36.61
N GLN A 81 4.21 11.66 -36.15
CA GLN A 81 5.07 10.57 -36.60
C GLN A 81 4.64 9.23 -36.00
N SER A 82 4.32 9.19 -34.71
CA SER A 82 3.91 7.96 -34.02
C SER A 82 2.47 7.55 -34.38
N TYR A 83 1.58 8.53 -34.59
CA TYR A 83 0.16 8.30 -34.88
C TYR A 83 -0.33 9.27 -35.98
N PRO A 84 -0.04 8.97 -37.26
CA PRO A 84 -0.29 9.90 -38.37
C PRO A 84 -1.75 9.96 -38.83
N LYS A 85 -2.56 8.95 -38.52
CA LYS A 85 -3.94 8.84 -38.98
C LYS A 85 -4.82 9.90 -38.31
N ASP A 86 -5.61 10.61 -39.10
CA ASP A 86 -6.58 11.63 -38.65
C ASP A 86 -5.94 12.72 -37.74
N TRP A 87 -4.69 13.10 -38.03
CA TRP A 87 -3.94 14.08 -37.25
C TRP A 87 -4.49 15.51 -37.44
N LEU A 88 -5.14 16.04 -36.40
CA LEU A 88 -5.73 17.38 -36.37
C LEU A 88 -5.10 18.22 -35.24
N PRO A 89 -3.95 18.89 -35.47
CA PRO A 89 -3.13 19.46 -34.40
C PRO A 89 -3.84 20.49 -33.53
N GLU A 90 -4.83 21.22 -34.07
CA GLU A 90 -5.58 22.26 -33.34
C GLU A 90 -6.48 21.70 -32.22
N HIS A 91 -6.77 20.39 -32.24
CA HIS A 91 -7.63 19.74 -31.24
C HIS A 91 -6.87 18.80 -30.30
N LEU A 92 -5.60 18.54 -30.59
CA LEU A 92 -4.76 17.60 -29.86
C LEU A 92 -4.11 18.28 -28.67
N HIS A 93 -4.57 17.93 -27.49
CA HIS A 93 -4.03 18.41 -26.22
C HIS A 93 -4.24 17.33 -25.15
N TRP A 94 -3.44 17.39 -24.12
CA TRP A 94 -3.66 16.66 -22.88
C TRP A 94 -4.40 17.59 -21.92
N PHE A 95 -5.49 17.09 -21.36
CA PHE A 95 -6.16 17.76 -20.25
C PHE A 95 -5.33 17.66 -18.96
N ASP A 96 -5.72 18.44 -17.96
CA ASP A 96 -5.10 18.40 -16.63
C ASP A 96 -5.15 16.97 -16.06
N ILE A 97 -3.99 16.47 -15.63
CA ILE A 97 -3.88 15.14 -15.04
C ILE A 97 -4.17 15.25 -13.55
N ILE A 98 -5.05 14.39 -13.05
CA ILE A 98 -5.41 14.30 -11.64
C ILE A 98 -5.17 12.90 -11.10
N GLY A 99 -4.65 12.82 -9.89
CA GLY A 99 -4.37 11.56 -9.20
C GLY A 99 -4.27 11.73 -7.70
N ALA A 100 -3.94 10.64 -7.00
CA ALA A 100 -3.79 10.66 -5.56
C ALA A 100 -2.73 9.64 -5.08
N VAL A 101 -2.08 9.95 -3.96
CA VAL A 101 -1.33 8.96 -3.18
C VAL A 101 -2.29 8.35 -2.18
N HIS A 102 -2.55 7.05 -2.28
CA HIS A 102 -3.60 6.35 -1.51
C HIS A 102 -3.17 4.96 -1.04
N ASN A 103 -3.94 4.38 -0.12
CA ASN A 103 -3.78 2.98 0.33
C ASN A 103 -4.59 2.01 -0.55
N GLU A 104 -4.52 0.71 -0.25
CA GLU A 104 -5.20 -0.35 -1.02
C GLU A 104 -6.74 -0.31 -0.92
N GLU A 105 -7.30 0.45 0.03
CA GLU A 105 -8.75 0.54 0.25
C GLU A 105 -9.43 1.54 -0.71
N TYR A 106 -8.64 2.40 -1.37
CA TYR A 106 -9.14 3.34 -2.37
C TYR A 106 -8.68 2.91 -3.77
N SER A 107 -9.57 3.10 -4.74
CA SER A 107 -9.29 2.87 -6.14
C SER A 107 -9.77 4.07 -6.94
N LEU A 108 -8.85 4.73 -7.65
CA LEU A 108 -9.18 5.85 -8.54
C LEU A 108 -9.90 5.36 -9.81
N TRP A 109 -9.43 4.25 -10.39
CA TRP A 109 -10.01 3.59 -11.56
C TRP A 109 -9.50 2.15 -11.65
N ASN A 110 -10.24 1.25 -12.32
CA ASN A 110 -9.84 -0.14 -12.58
C ASN A 110 -10.25 -0.56 -13.99
N TYR A 111 -9.47 -1.44 -14.61
CA TYR A 111 -9.86 -2.09 -15.87
C TYR A 111 -11.15 -2.89 -15.70
N GLY A 112 -12.09 -2.69 -16.62
CA GLY A 112 -13.41 -3.33 -16.58
C GLY A 112 -14.34 -2.79 -15.48
N GLY A 113 -13.88 -1.85 -14.66
CA GLY A 113 -14.70 -1.18 -13.65
C GLY A 113 -15.58 -0.07 -14.24
N ILE A 114 -16.65 0.27 -13.52
CA ILE A 114 -17.48 1.43 -13.84
C ILE A 114 -16.77 2.69 -13.36
N ALA A 115 -16.71 3.70 -14.24
CA ALA A 115 -16.15 5.01 -13.89
C ALA A 115 -17.01 5.74 -12.86
N SER A 116 -16.38 6.41 -11.88
CA SER A 116 -17.07 7.38 -11.04
C SER A 116 -17.54 8.57 -11.86
N ASP A 117 -18.46 9.38 -11.31
CA ASP A 117 -18.89 10.61 -11.96
C ASP A 117 -17.70 11.57 -12.20
N GLY A 118 -16.79 11.66 -11.23
CA GLY A 118 -15.54 12.40 -11.38
C GLY A 118 -14.66 11.88 -12.52
N LEU A 119 -14.47 10.56 -12.61
CA LEU A 119 -13.66 9.96 -13.68
C LEU A 119 -14.30 10.16 -15.05
N LYS A 120 -15.63 10.05 -15.13
CA LYS A 120 -16.40 10.31 -16.34
C LYS A 120 -16.17 11.74 -16.84
N GLN A 121 -16.23 12.73 -15.94
CA GLN A 121 -16.01 14.14 -16.30
C GLN A 121 -14.58 14.39 -16.82
N VAL A 122 -13.59 13.72 -16.25
CA VAL A 122 -12.20 13.80 -16.75
C VAL A 122 -12.08 13.17 -18.13
N ALA A 123 -12.63 11.97 -18.32
CA ALA A 123 -12.50 11.22 -19.57
C ALA A 123 -13.27 11.84 -20.74
N GLU A 124 -14.45 12.41 -20.50
CA GLU A 124 -15.32 12.96 -21.54
C GLU A 124 -15.04 14.44 -21.83
N TRP A 125 -14.68 15.22 -20.80
CA TRP A 125 -14.64 16.69 -20.89
C TRP A 125 -13.31 17.31 -20.44
N GLY A 126 -12.37 16.51 -19.93
CA GLY A 126 -11.13 17.02 -19.33
C GLY A 126 -11.36 17.80 -18.03
N ALA A 127 -12.56 17.74 -17.44
CA ALA A 127 -12.94 18.55 -16.30
C ALA A 127 -12.60 17.85 -14.97
N ILE A 128 -11.57 18.33 -14.27
CA ILE A 128 -11.08 17.69 -13.03
C ILE A 128 -11.86 18.09 -11.76
N GLY A 129 -12.77 19.07 -11.83
CA GLY A 129 -13.39 19.66 -10.64
C GLY A 129 -14.22 18.68 -9.80
N THR A 130 -14.95 17.76 -10.43
CA THR A 130 -15.72 16.72 -9.74
C THR A 130 -14.80 15.67 -9.13
N MET A 131 -13.81 15.18 -9.89
CA MET A 131 -12.81 14.22 -9.40
C MET A 131 -12.02 14.78 -8.21
N GLN A 132 -11.66 16.06 -8.25
CA GLN A 132 -10.98 16.72 -7.13
C GLN A 132 -11.82 16.70 -5.85
N LYS A 133 -13.14 16.89 -5.95
CA LYS A 133 -14.05 16.81 -4.81
C LYS A 133 -14.16 15.37 -4.28
N GLU A 134 -14.23 14.38 -5.17
CA GLU A 134 -14.24 12.96 -4.79
C GLU A 134 -12.99 12.59 -3.98
N ILE A 135 -11.80 12.90 -4.51
CA ILE A 135 -10.52 12.66 -3.84
C ILE A 135 -10.46 13.37 -2.48
N LYS A 136 -10.84 14.65 -2.41
CA LYS A 136 -10.85 15.41 -1.14
C LYS A 136 -11.82 14.85 -0.11
N ASN A 137 -12.95 14.29 -0.54
CA ASN A 137 -13.88 13.64 0.37
C ASN A 137 -13.26 12.37 0.96
N HIS A 138 -12.50 11.62 0.17
CA HIS A 138 -11.82 10.41 0.64
C HIS A 138 -10.64 10.68 1.57
N THR A 139 -10.00 11.85 1.50
CA THR A 139 -8.98 12.28 2.47
C THR A 139 -9.50 12.23 3.92
N LYS A 140 -10.80 12.48 4.14
CA LYS A 140 -11.42 12.45 5.48
C LYS A 140 -11.45 11.06 6.11
N PHE A 141 -11.37 10.00 5.29
CA PHE A 141 -11.36 8.62 5.77
C PHE A 141 -9.95 8.07 6.01
N GLY A 142 -8.90 8.88 5.80
CA GLY A 142 -7.51 8.45 5.98
C GLY A 142 -6.96 7.54 4.87
N VAL A 143 -7.76 7.26 3.83
CA VAL A 143 -7.37 6.38 2.70
C VAL A 143 -6.55 7.11 1.62
N ILE A 144 -6.63 8.44 1.58
CA ILE A 144 -5.85 9.28 0.67
C ILE A 144 -4.92 10.20 1.46
N ARG A 145 -3.64 10.17 1.09
CA ARG A 145 -2.59 11.01 1.69
C ARG A 145 -2.44 12.36 1.00
N ASN A 146 -2.32 12.36 -0.33
CA ASN A 146 -2.09 13.58 -1.12
C ASN A 146 -2.90 13.56 -2.41
N LEU A 147 -3.44 14.72 -2.79
CA LEU A 147 -3.97 14.99 -4.14
C LEU A 147 -2.81 15.42 -5.05
N MET A 148 -2.77 14.88 -6.27
CA MET A 148 -1.82 15.23 -7.31
C MET A 148 -2.57 15.87 -8.47
N ILE A 149 -2.10 17.03 -8.94
CA ILE A 149 -2.58 17.68 -10.16
C ILE A 149 -1.36 18.11 -10.98
N VAL A 150 -1.39 17.82 -12.27
CA VAL A 150 -0.40 18.25 -13.25
C VAL A 150 -1.13 19.02 -14.35
N PRO A 151 -0.70 20.25 -14.70
CA PRO A 151 -1.30 20.98 -15.81
C PRO A 151 -1.23 20.20 -17.12
N GLY A 152 -2.26 20.33 -17.94
CA GLY A 152 -2.33 19.79 -19.29
C GLY A 152 -1.23 20.32 -20.22
N LEU A 153 -1.05 19.64 -21.36
CA LEU A 153 -0.03 19.91 -22.39
C LEU A 153 -0.64 20.14 -23.76
#